data_AF-A0A2V9LWB1-F1
#
_entry.id   AF-A0A2V9LWB1-F1
#
_cell.length_a   1.000
_cell.length_b   1.000
_cell.length_c   1.000
_cell.angle_alpha   90.00
_cell.angle_beta   90.00
_cell.angle_gamma   90.00
#
_symmetry.space_group_name_H-M   'P 1'
#
loop_
_entity.id
_entity.type
_entity.pdbx_description
1 polymer ?
#
loop_
_entity_poly.entity_id
_entity_poly.type
_entity_poly.pdbx_seq_one_letter_code
_entity_poly.pdbx_strand_id
1 'polypeptide(L)'
;MREGNGRNPAAGNSFDGVAPWLWRLDPWAHRSMQPGKSLSPSEESLRRRLSSGQVSPGAQHELEYLIFKTETYISHLQTIRAFLGGFIAYDAAFRAKQKKDEKQMLDQFDMCEFLFSETRDQVLKTVKQLAASAFVEDPTEKYLLFRYNVRFVLPIEQFGKFIKNVVNFHHGQPYWERVDWGLIAPCRTGDRPCDARLRREV
;
A
#
# COMPACT_ATOMS: atom_id res chain seq x y z
N MET A 1 -42.96 30.94 18.21
CA MET A 1 -42.17 31.40 17.05
C MET A 1 -40.75 31.73 17.48
N ARG A 2 -39.81 30.81 17.26
CA ARG A 2 -38.48 31.05 16.65
C ARG A 2 -37.77 29.71 16.51
N GLU A 3 -37.38 29.45 15.27
CA GLU A 3 -36.81 28.22 14.76
C GLU A 3 -35.34 28.04 15.14
N GLY A 4 -34.91 26.77 15.20
CA GLY A 4 -33.72 26.31 14.49
C GLY A 4 -32.34 26.58 15.10
N ASN A 5 -31.76 25.57 15.73
CA ASN A 5 -30.41 25.16 15.34
C ASN A 5 -30.28 23.63 15.40
N GLY A 6 -30.55 23.01 14.25
CA GLY A 6 -30.47 21.58 14.06
C GLY A 6 -29.04 21.10 14.22
N ARG A 7 -28.81 20.20 15.18
CA ARG A 7 -27.66 19.30 15.12
C ARG A 7 -27.79 18.50 13.82
N ASN A 8 -26.90 18.77 12.87
CA ASN A 8 -26.82 18.06 11.61
C ASN A 8 -26.54 16.57 11.91
N PRO A 9 -27.43 15.62 11.57
CA PRO A 9 -27.22 14.19 11.80
C PRO A 9 -26.23 13.57 10.81
N ALA A 10 -25.62 14.35 9.92
CA ALA A 10 -24.65 13.92 8.92
C ALA A 10 -23.17 14.06 9.37
N ALA A 11 -22.88 13.99 10.67
CA ALA A 11 -21.51 13.80 11.13
C ALA A 11 -21.10 12.33 10.88
N GLY A 12 -20.91 11.97 9.62
CA GLY A 12 -20.27 10.71 9.24
C GLY A 12 -18.89 10.63 9.89
N ASN A 13 -18.55 9.44 10.38
CA ASN A 13 -17.24 9.17 10.96
C ASN A 13 -16.16 9.61 9.98
N SER A 14 -15.07 10.24 10.44
CA SER A 14 -13.99 10.74 9.56
C SER A 14 -13.25 9.64 8.79
N PHE A 15 -13.64 8.39 9.02
CA PHE A 15 -13.15 7.19 8.37
C PHE A 15 -14.05 6.71 7.21
N ASP A 16 -15.24 7.30 7.02
CA ASP A 16 -16.16 6.92 5.94
C ASP A 16 -15.76 7.62 4.62
N GLY A 17 -15.42 6.83 3.58
CA GLY A 17 -15.03 7.31 2.24
C GLY A 17 -13.52 7.54 2.03
N VAL A 18 -13.10 7.79 0.77
CA VAL A 18 -11.71 8.10 0.40
C VAL A 18 -11.28 9.40 1.07
N ALA A 19 -10.61 9.26 2.22
CA ALA A 19 -10.36 10.37 3.10
C ALA A 19 -9.27 11.33 2.58
N PRO A 20 -9.31 12.60 3.04
CA PRO A 20 -8.33 13.66 2.79
C PRO A 20 -6.85 13.47 3.09
N TRP A 21 -6.37 12.25 3.21
CA TRP A 21 -4.97 11.96 3.52
C TRP A 21 -4.34 11.05 2.46
N LEU A 22 -5.14 10.39 1.60
CA LEU A 22 -4.63 9.56 0.50
C LEU A 22 -3.75 10.35 -0.48
N TRP A 23 -4.14 11.57 -0.84
CA TRP A 23 -3.35 12.43 -1.72
C TRP A 23 -2.11 13.04 -1.04
N ARG A 24 -1.95 12.85 0.27
CA ARG A 24 -0.73 13.22 1.00
C ARG A 24 0.30 12.09 1.05
N LEU A 25 -0.12 10.86 0.75
CA LEU A 25 0.74 9.69 0.86
C LEU A 25 1.66 9.49 -0.35
N ASP A 26 1.44 10.15 -1.50
CA ASP A 26 2.37 9.93 -2.60
C ASP A 26 2.56 11.05 -3.66
N PRO A 27 3.56 11.93 -3.49
CA PRO A 27 4.14 12.72 -4.58
C PRO A 27 4.91 11.87 -5.61
N TRP A 28 5.20 10.60 -5.31
CA TRP A 28 6.03 9.71 -6.13
C TRP A 28 5.20 9.00 -7.21
N ALA A 29 3.95 8.60 -6.92
CA ALA A 29 2.99 8.09 -7.90
C ALA A 29 2.80 9.03 -9.11
N HIS A 30 2.85 10.34 -8.88
CA HIS A 30 2.75 11.35 -9.94
C HIS A 30 4.00 11.43 -10.83
N ARG A 31 5.15 10.95 -10.37
CA ARG A 31 6.46 11.01 -11.04
C ARG A 31 6.85 9.68 -11.70
N SER A 32 6.39 8.55 -11.16
CA SER A 32 6.61 7.20 -11.72
C SER A 32 5.61 6.82 -12.82
N MET A 33 4.51 7.55 -12.99
CA MET A 33 3.51 7.34 -14.07
C MET A 33 3.74 8.20 -15.32
N GLN A 34 4.99 8.57 -15.63
CA GLN A 34 5.33 9.02 -16.99
C GLN A 34 5.51 7.77 -17.85
N PRO A 35 4.72 7.54 -18.92
CA PRO A 35 4.95 6.42 -19.83
C PRO A 35 6.23 6.71 -20.63
N GLY A 36 7.37 6.34 -20.06
CA GLY A 36 8.61 6.22 -20.80
C GLY A 36 8.45 5.10 -21.82
N LYS A 37 8.50 5.44 -23.12
CA LYS A 37 8.65 4.47 -24.19
C LYS A 37 9.94 3.68 -23.95
N SER A 38 9.83 2.49 -23.38
CA SER A 38 10.91 1.52 -23.29
C SER A 38 10.36 0.16 -23.68
N LEU A 39 10.77 -0.30 -24.86
CA LEU A 39 10.62 -1.68 -25.31
C LEU A 39 11.56 -2.57 -24.45
N SER A 40 11.21 -2.82 -23.18
CA SER A 40 11.96 -3.80 -22.38
C SER A 40 11.52 -5.22 -22.77
N PRO A 41 12.46 -6.15 -23.05
CA PRO A 41 12.11 -7.56 -23.23
C PRO A 41 11.43 -8.10 -21.98
N SER A 42 10.50 -9.07 -22.14
CA SER A 42 9.96 -9.78 -20.98
C SER A 42 11.08 -10.53 -20.23
N GLU A 43 10.95 -10.67 -18.91
CA GLU A 43 11.86 -11.42 -18.03
C GLU A 43 12.24 -12.79 -18.64
N GLU A 44 11.25 -13.48 -19.18
CA GLU A 44 11.37 -14.80 -19.80
C GLU A 44 12.23 -14.81 -21.08
N SER A 45 12.28 -13.68 -21.81
CA SER A 45 13.18 -13.49 -22.95
C SER A 45 14.63 -13.30 -22.49
N LEU A 46 14.85 -12.57 -21.40
CA LEU A 46 16.17 -12.33 -20.82
C LEU A 46 16.75 -13.61 -20.21
N ARG A 47 15.96 -14.35 -19.44
CA ARG A 47 16.35 -15.65 -18.87
C ARG A 47 16.73 -16.66 -19.95
N ARG A 48 15.98 -16.69 -21.07
CA ARG A 48 16.34 -17.54 -22.21
C ARG A 48 17.69 -17.20 -22.82
N ARG A 49 18.05 -15.92 -22.92
CA ARG A 49 19.36 -15.49 -23.44
C ARG A 49 20.51 -15.84 -22.50
N LEU A 50 20.29 -15.74 -21.19
CA LEU A 50 21.28 -16.16 -20.19
C LEU A 50 21.55 -17.67 -20.29
N SER A 51 20.49 -18.48 -20.38
CA SER A 51 20.61 -19.94 -20.47
C SER A 51 21.09 -20.46 -21.83
N SER A 52 20.96 -19.68 -22.91
CA SER A 52 21.34 -20.12 -24.26
C SER A 52 22.84 -20.04 -24.56
N GLY A 53 23.65 -19.52 -23.62
CA GLY A 53 25.09 -19.33 -23.83
C GLY A 53 25.44 -18.27 -24.88
N GLN A 54 24.45 -17.48 -25.32
CA GLN A 54 24.63 -16.40 -26.31
C GLN A 54 25.20 -15.11 -25.71
N VAL A 55 25.53 -15.11 -24.41
CA VAL A 55 26.00 -13.94 -23.66
C VAL A 55 27.47 -14.14 -23.37
N SER A 56 28.28 -13.14 -23.72
CA SER A 56 29.71 -13.17 -23.43
C SER A 56 29.94 -13.27 -21.91
N PRO A 57 31.01 -13.92 -21.43
CA PRO A 57 31.27 -14.07 -20.00
C PRO A 57 31.29 -12.75 -19.23
N GLY A 58 31.77 -11.66 -19.86
CA GLY A 58 31.78 -10.32 -19.27
C GLY A 58 30.40 -9.66 -19.15
N ALA A 59 29.42 -10.07 -19.96
CA ALA A 59 28.07 -9.51 -19.96
C ALA A 59 27.05 -10.34 -19.14
N GLN A 60 27.45 -11.50 -18.61
CA GLN A 60 26.58 -12.35 -17.80
C GLN A 60 26.11 -11.65 -16.53
N HIS A 61 27.03 -11.00 -15.81
CA HIS A 61 26.72 -10.26 -14.59
C HIS A 61 25.72 -9.11 -14.84
N GLU A 62 25.90 -8.35 -15.93
CA GLU A 62 24.99 -7.26 -16.30
C GLU A 62 23.60 -7.80 -16.66
N LEU A 63 23.52 -8.94 -17.36
CA LEU A 63 22.25 -9.56 -17.70
C LEU A 63 21.53 -10.11 -16.47
N GLU A 64 22.24 -10.74 -15.54
CA GLU A 64 21.71 -11.19 -14.25
C GLU A 64 21.16 -10.02 -13.44
N TYR A 65 21.89 -8.89 -13.41
CA TYR A 65 21.41 -7.68 -12.76
C TYR A 65 20.15 -7.13 -13.43
N LEU A 66 20.09 -7.12 -14.76
CA LEU A 66 18.91 -6.62 -15.48
C LEU A 66 17.67 -7.50 -15.24
N ILE A 67 17.84 -8.83 -15.19
CA ILE A 67 16.78 -9.77 -14.81
C ILE A 67 16.28 -9.45 -13.39
N PHE A 68 17.20 -9.34 -12.43
CA PHE A 68 16.88 -9.00 -11.04
C PHE A 68 16.11 -7.67 -10.89
N LYS A 69 16.54 -6.61 -11.60
CA LYS A 69 15.85 -5.32 -11.60
C LYS A 69 14.45 -5.42 -12.21
N THR A 70 14.30 -6.20 -13.27
CA THR A 70 13.00 -6.42 -13.92
C THR A 70 12.02 -7.13 -12.99
N GLU A 71 12.46 -8.18 -12.30
CA GLU A 71 11.65 -8.92 -11.32
C GLU A 71 11.23 -8.06 -10.12
N THR A 72 12.18 -7.27 -9.60
CA THR A 72 11.91 -6.34 -8.50
C THR A 72 10.88 -5.29 -8.93
N TYR A 73 10.98 -4.78 -10.16
CA TYR A 73 10.05 -3.79 -10.69
C TYR A 73 8.65 -4.38 -10.91
N ILE A 74 8.55 -5.60 -11.46
CA ILE A 74 7.26 -6.30 -11.60
C ILE A 74 6.60 -6.48 -10.23
N SER A 75 7.34 -6.95 -9.24
CA SER A 75 6.84 -7.16 -7.87
C SER A 75 6.38 -5.84 -7.23
N HIS A 76 7.08 -4.74 -7.50
CA HIS A 76 6.67 -3.41 -7.06
C HIS A 76 5.35 -2.95 -7.70
N LEU A 77 5.18 -3.15 -9.01
CA LEU A 77 3.94 -2.80 -9.70
C LEU A 77 2.75 -3.65 -9.23
N GLN A 78 2.98 -4.93 -8.96
CA GLN A 78 1.96 -5.81 -8.36
C GLN A 78 1.53 -5.29 -6.99
N THR A 79 2.48 -4.86 -6.17
CA THR A 79 2.21 -4.25 -4.86
C THR A 79 1.32 -3.02 -4.99
N ILE A 80 1.66 -2.11 -5.90
CA ILE A 80 0.87 -0.90 -6.14
C ILE A 80 -0.54 -1.25 -6.61
N ARG A 81 -0.67 -2.25 -7.51
CA ARG A 81 -1.97 -2.71 -8.00
C ARG A 81 -2.85 -3.23 -6.86
N ALA A 82 -2.34 -4.10 -6.00
CA ALA A 82 -3.08 -4.63 -4.86
C ALA A 82 -3.48 -3.52 -3.89
N PHE A 83 -2.55 -2.60 -3.60
CA PHE A 83 -2.78 -1.48 -2.69
C PHE A 83 -3.88 -0.54 -3.18
N LEU A 84 -3.83 -0.15 -4.46
CA LEU A 84 -4.87 0.68 -5.08
C LEU A 84 -6.20 -0.08 -5.19
N GLY A 85 -6.16 -1.39 -5.47
CA GLY A 85 -7.33 -2.25 -5.45
C GLY A 85 -8.03 -2.25 -4.09
N GLY A 86 -7.27 -2.32 -3.00
CA GLY A 86 -7.81 -2.24 -1.64
C GLY A 86 -8.58 -0.95 -1.39
N PHE A 87 -8.04 0.19 -1.82
CA PHE A 87 -8.76 1.47 -1.72
C PHE A 87 -10.03 1.54 -2.56
N ILE A 88 -10.02 0.96 -3.76
CA ILE A 88 -11.20 0.89 -4.61
C ILE A 88 -12.30 0.05 -3.93
N ALA A 89 -11.94 -1.09 -3.36
CA ALA A 89 -12.86 -1.94 -2.60
C ALA A 89 -13.39 -1.22 -1.34
N TYR A 90 -12.53 -0.52 -0.61
CA TYR A 90 -12.92 0.31 0.53
C TYR A 90 -13.98 1.35 0.15
N ASP A 91 -13.74 2.13 -0.91
CA ASP A 91 -14.71 3.12 -1.39
C ASP A 91 -16.02 2.45 -1.86
N ALA A 92 -15.92 1.32 -2.55
CA ALA A 92 -17.08 0.56 -3.00
C ALA A 92 -17.95 0.06 -1.83
N ALA A 93 -17.35 -0.35 -0.72
CA ALA A 93 -18.07 -0.76 0.49
C ALA A 93 -18.94 0.39 1.03
N PHE A 94 -18.40 1.61 1.14
CA PHE A 94 -19.18 2.76 1.60
C PHE A 94 -20.26 3.20 0.60
N ARG A 95 -20.01 3.05 -0.71
CA ARG A 95 -21.06 3.27 -1.71
C ARG A 95 -22.21 2.26 -1.58
N ALA A 96 -21.90 1.00 -1.30
CA ALA A 96 -22.92 -0.03 -1.05
C ALA A 96 -23.71 0.27 0.23
N LYS A 97 -23.04 0.71 1.30
CA LYS A 97 -23.67 1.20 2.55
C LYS A 97 -24.67 2.32 2.29
N GLN A 98 -24.31 3.31 1.46
CA GLN A 98 -25.22 4.41 1.08
C GLN A 98 -26.47 3.91 0.33
N LYS A 99 -26.33 2.85 -0.47
CA LYS A 99 -27.43 2.19 -1.17
C LYS A 99 -28.22 1.21 -0.30
N LYS A 100 -27.84 1.06 0.97
CA LYS A 100 -28.41 0.08 1.92
C LYS A 100 -28.27 -1.37 1.46
N ASP A 101 -27.24 -1.67 0.67
CA ASP A 101 -26.87 -3.03 0.29
C ASP A 101 -25.80 -3.56 1.25
N GLU A 102 -26.25 -4.13 2.36
CA GLU A 102 -25.39 -4.61 3.43
C GLU A 102 -24.51 -5.79 2.99
N LYS A 103 -25.06 -6.71 2.20
CA LYS A 103 -24.30 -7.85 1.68
C LYS A 103 -23.14 -7.38 0.80
N GLN A 104 -23.42 -6.49 -0.16
CA GLN A 104 -22.38 -5.95 -1.01
C GLN A 104 -21.36 -5.12 -0.23
N MET A 105 -21.78 -4.40 0.82
CA MET A 105 -20.86 -3.68 1.69
C MET A 105 -19.86 -4.63 2.36
N LEU A 106 -20.33 -5.72 2.98
CA LEU A 106 -19.47 -6.69 3.65
C LEU A 106 -18.53 -7.41 2.66
N ASP A 107 -19.05 -7.84 1.50
CA ASP A 107 -18.24 -8.47 0.44
C ASP A 107 -17.09 -7.54 -0.04
N GLN A 108 -17.34 -6.23 -0.12
CA GLN A 108 -16.32 -5.24 -0.50
C GLN A 108 -15.32 -4.96 0.63
N PHE A 109 -15.74 -5.05 1.90
CA PHE A 109 -14.82 -4.97 3.03
C PHE A 109 -13.90 -6.20 3.11
N ASP A 110 -14.42 -7.40 2.89
CA ASP A 110 -13.63 -8.63 2.82
C ASP A 110 -12.60 -8.55 1.67
N MET A 111 -13.02 -8.06 0.50
CA MET A 111 -12.12 -7.83 -0.63
C MET A 111 -11.03 -6.79 -0.31
N CYS A 112 -11.40 -5.71 0.39
CA CYS A 112 -10.47 -4.69 0.83
C CYS A 112 -9.40 -5.28 1.76
N GLU A 113 -9.79 -6.02 2.81
CA GLU A 113 -8.85 -6.67 3.72
C GLU A 113 -7.93 -7.64 2.98
N PHE A 114 -8.50 -8.47 2.09
CA PHE A 114 -7.72 -9.41 1.27
C PHE A 114 -6.63 -8.68 0.46
N LEU A 115 -6.97 -7.60 -0.24
CA LEU A 115 -6.03 -6.86 -1.09
C LEU A 115 -4.94 -6.13 -0.27
N PHE A 116 -5.25 -5.64 0.92
CA PHE A 116 -4.23 -5.07 1.81
C PHE A 116 -3.31 -6.16 2.40
N SER A 117 -3.84 -7.34 2.71
CA SER A 117 -3.01 -8.49 3.10
C SER A 117 -2.11 -8.93 1.94
N GLU A 118 -2.64 -9.02 0.72
CA GLU A 118 -1.86 -9.35 -0.47
C GLU A 118 -0.74 -8.33 -0.70
N THR A 119 -1.05 -7.04 -0.55
CA THR A 119 -0.06 -5.96 -0.63
C THR A 119 1.08 -6.18 0.37
N ARG A 120 0.76 -6.46 1.64
CA ARG A 120 1.76 -6.71 2.69
C ARG A 120 2.65 -7.89 2.31
N ASP A 121 2.05 -8.99 1.88
CA ASP A 121 2.77 -10.22 1.58
C ASP A 121 3.70 -10.04 0.36
N GLN A 122 3.26 -9.29 -0.66
CA GLN A 122 4.09 -8.92 -1.82
C GLN A 122 5.27 -8.01 -1.46
N VAL A 123 5.06 -7.02 -0.58
CA VAL A 123 6.16 -6.17 -0.09
C VAL A 123 7.18 -7.00 0.68
N LEU A 124 6.73 -7.86 1.60
CA LEU A 124 7.61 -8.73 2.37
C LEU A 124 8.40 -9.69 1.47
N LYS A 125 7.75 -10.24 0.44
CA LYS A 125 8.43 -11.06 -0.57
C LYS A 125 9.52 -10.27 -1.30
N THR A 126 9.20 -9.06 -1.76
CA THR A 126 10.15 -8.18 -2.47
C THR A 126 11.35 -7.84 -1.59
N VAL A 127 11.11 -7.48 -0.32
CA VAL A 127 12.17 -7.19 0.65
C VAL A 127 13.08 -8.40 0.89
N LYS A 128 12.50 -9.59 1.05
CA LYS A 128 13.27 -10.83 1.21
C LYS A 128 14.12 -11.13 -0.03
N GLN A 129 13.58 -10.94 -1.22
CA GLN A 129 14.32 -11.12 -2.48
C GLN A 129 15.47 -10.14 -2.61
N LEU A 130 15.25 -8.84 -2.34
CA LEU A 130 16.29 -7.83 -2.34
C LEU A 130 17.41 -8.16 -1.32
N ALA A 131 17.03 -8.50 -0.10
CA ALA A 131 17.98 -8.81 0.97
C ALA A 131 18.81 -10.08 0.71
N ALA A 132 18.24 -11.08 0.02
CA ALA A 132 18.93 -12.32 -0.34
C ALA A 132 19.70 -12.23 -1.68
N SER A 133 19.59 -11.10 -2.40
CA SER A 133 20.22 -10.96 -3.71
C SER A 133 21.73 -10.81 -3.61
N ALA A 134 22.45 -11.29 -4.63
CA ALA A 134 23.88 -11.04 -4.78
C ALA A 134 24.22 -9.54 -4.97
N PHE A 135 23.21 -8.71 -5.23
CA PHE A 135 23.33 -7.27 -5.49
C PHE A 135 23.06 -6.41 -4.26
N VAL A 136 22.79 -6.99 -3.08
CA VAL A 136 22.41 -6.22 -1.87
C VAL A 136 23.47 -5.22 -1.41
N GLU A 137 24.74 -5.47 -1.72
CA GLU A 137 25.83 -4.54 -1.40
C GLU A 137 25.98 -3.39 -2.42
N ASP A 138 25.27 -3.44 -3.55
CA ASP A 138 25.15 -2.27 -4.42
C ASP A 138 24.47 -1.12 -3.65
N PRO A 139 25.02 0.10 -3.65
CA PRO A 139 24.45 1.23 -2.93
C PRO A 139 22.99 1.54 -3.29
N THR A 140 22.60 1.32 -4.55
CA THR A 140 21.23 1.52 -5.03
C THR A 140 20.28 0.51 -4.41
N GLU A 141 20.64 -0.77 -4.43
CA GLU A 141 19.80 -1.83 -3.88
C GLU A 141 19.70 -1.74 -2.36
N LYS A 142 20.79 -1.40 -1.68
CA LYS A 142 20.80 -1.13 -0.25
C LYS A 142 19.88 0.03 0.13
N TYR A 143 19.89 1.10 -0.67
CA TYR A 143 18.96 2.22 -0.50
C TYR A 143 17.50 1.82 -0.75
N LEU A 144 17.24 1.03 -1.78
CA LEU A 144 15.90 0.53 -2.08
C LEU A 144 15.39 -0.38 -0.96
N LEU A 145 16.21 -1.30 -0.47
CA LEU A 145 15.88 -2.16 0.67
C LEU A 145 15.49 -1.33 1.91
N PHE A 146 16.28 -0.30 2.24
CA PHE A 146 15.93 0.64 3.31
C PHE A 146 14.58 1.33 3.07
N ARG A 147 14.36 1.83 1.85
CA ARG A 147 13.10 2.50 1.46
C ARG A 147 11.89 1.57 1.57
N TYR A 148 12.00 0.31 1.13
CA TYR A 148 10.92 -0.66 1.28
C TYR A 148 10.57 -0.91 2.75
N ASN A 149 11.57 -1.11 3.60
CA ASN A 149 11.32 -1.35 5.03
C ASN A 149 10.62 -0.14 5.70
N VAL A 150 11.12 1.07 5.48
CA VAL A 150 10.62 2.27 6.18
C VAL A 150 9.34 2.83 5.56
N ARG A 151 9.16 2.75 4.23
CA ARG A 151 8.03 3.40 3.52
C ARG A 151 6.92 2.45 3.10
N PHE A 152 7.17 1.15 3.07
CA PHE A 152 6.16 0.18 2.64
C PHE A 152 5.86 -0.82 3.76
N VAL A 153 6.85 -1.57 4.26
CA VAL A 153 6.60 -2.64 5.26
C VAL A 153 5.92 -2.08 6.50
N LEU A 154 6.56 -1.14 7.21
CA LEU A 154 6.03 -0.63 8.48
C LEU A 154 4.68 0.10 8.30
N PRO A 155 4.51 1.02 7.33
CA PRO A 155 3.24 1.70 7.15
C PRO A 155 2.10 0.76 6.71
N ILE A 156 2.36 -0.18 5.80
CA ILE A 156 1.34 -1.12 5.32
C ILE A 156 0.91 -2.08 6.42
N GLU A 157 1.81 -2.53 7.29
CA GLU A 157 1.44 -3.36 8.43
C GLU A 157 0.46 -2.64 9.36
N GLN A 158 0.76 -1.38 9.72
CA GLN A 158 -0.11 -0.59 10.59
C GLN A 158 -1.42 -0.23 9.91
N PHE A 159 -1.38 0.09 8.61
CA PHE A 159 -2.58 0.36 7.84
C PHE A 159 -3.46 -0.88 7.70
N GLY A 160 -2.87 -2.07 7.54
CA GLY A 160 -3.60 -3.34 7.54
C GLY A 160 -4.34 -3.60 8.85
N LYS A 161 -3.75 -3.27 10.01
CA LYS A 161 -4.44 -3.34 11.31
C LYS A 161 -5.65 -2.41 11.36
N PHE A 162 -5.50 -1.19 10.84
CA PHE A 162 -6.61 -0.25 10.72
C PHE A 162 -7.74 -0.81 9.85
N ILE A 163 -7.43 -1.33 8.65
CA ILE A 163 -8.43 -1.91 7.76
C ILE A 163 -9.15 -3.08 8.45
N LYS A 164 -8.41 -3.98 9.09
CA LYS A 164 -8.97 -5.10 9.84
C LYS A 164 -9.91 -4.64 10.95
N ASN A 165 -9.59 -3.58 11.67
CA ASN A 165 -10.49 -2.99 12.66
C ASN A 165 -11.79 -2.48 12.01
N VAL A 166 -11.71 -1.80 10.86
CA VAL A 166 -12.91 -1.33 10.13
C VAL A 166 -13.77 -2.51 9.69
N VAL A 167 -13.16 -3.54 9.09
CA VAL A 167 -13.89 -4.75 8.69
C VAL A 167 -14.53 -5.42 9.91
N ASN A 168 -13.76 -5.69 10.96
CA ASN A 168 -14.29 -6.30 12.18
C ASN A 168 -15.44 -5.49 12.80
N PHE A 169 -15.36 -4.16 12.82
CA PHE A 169 -16.45 -3.30 13.29
C PHE A 169 -17.74 -3.55 12.51
N HIS A 170 -17.65 -3.61 11.18
CA HIS A 170 -18.80 -3.85 10.32
C HIS A 170 -19.33 -5.28 10.38
N HIS A 171 -18.48 -6.26 10.72
CA HIS A 171 -18.87 -7.66 10.95
C HIS A 171 -19.30 -7.96 12.39
N GLY A 172 -19.29 -6.98 13.30
CA GLY A 172 -19.61 -7.18 14.73
C GLY A 172 -18.57 -8.00 15.50
N GLN A 173 -17.35 -8.07 14.99
CA GLN A 173 -16.19 -8.75 15.60
C GLN A 173 -15.35 -7.77 16.43
N PRO A 174 -14.45 -8.23 17.32
CA PRO A 174 -13.55 -7.35 18.06
C PRO A 174 -12.63 -6.51 17.13
N TYR A 175 -12.60 -5.18 17.31
CA TYR A 175 -11.94 -4.24 16.39
C TYR A 175 -10.98 -3.24 17.06
N TRP A 176 -10.47 -3.57 18.25
CA TRP A 176 -9.67 -2.66 19.07
C TRP A 176 -8.16 -2.92 18.98
N GLU A 177 -7.67 -3.42 17.84
CA GLU A 177 -6.23 -3.58 17.67
C GLU A 177 -5.56 -2.21 17.58
N ARG A 178 -4.51 -1.99 18.38
CA ARG A 178 -3.82 -0.69 18.43
C ARG A 178 -3.06 -0.45 17.13
N VAL A 179 -3.33 0.70 16.50
CA VAL A 179 -2.65 1.19 15.30
C VAL A 179 -1.64 2.27 15.68
N ASP A 180 -0.40 2.14 15.21
CA ASP A 180 0.60 3.20 15.32
C ASP A 180 0.50 4.16 14.12
N TRP A 181 -0.22 5.26 14.35
CA TRP A 181 -0.41 6.30 13.35
C TRP A 181 0.88 7.04 12.97
N GLY A 182 1.89 7.06 13.85
CA GLY A 182 3.18 7.68 13.58
C GLY A 182 3.96 7.00 12.45
N LEU A 183 3.69 5.71 12.21
CA LEU A 183 4.28 4.93 11.13
C LEU A 183 3.51 5.05 9.81
N ILE A 184 2.19 5.29 9.85
CA ILE A 184 1.37 5.45 8.63
C ILE A 184 1.54 6.85 8.03
N ALA A 185 1.44 7.88 8.88
CA ALA A 185 1.56 9.27 8.50
C ALA A 185 2.53 9.95 9.48
N PRO A 186 3.85 9.80 9.27
CA PRO A 186 4.82 10.50 10.11
C PRO A 186 4.49 11.99 10.08
N CYS A 187 4.15 12.54 11.24
CA CYS A 187 3.87 13.95 11.41
C CYS A 187 5.05 14.72 10.80
N ARG A 188 4.77 15.70 9.93
CA ARG A 188 5.85 16.61 9.51
C ARG A 188 6.34 17.32 10.76
N THR A 189 7.65 17.48 10.91
CA THR A 189 8.24 18.32 11.97
C THR A 189 7.53 19.67 11.97
N GLY A 190 6.72 19.93 13.01
CA GLY A 190 5.88 21.12 13.15
C GLY A 190 4.38 20.85 13.33
N ASP A 191 3.88 19.67 12.98
CA ASP A 191 2.47 19.30 13.21
C ASP A 191 2.27 18.82 14.66
N ARG A 192 1.24 19.37 15.33
CA ARG A 192 0.87 18.92 16.69
C ARG A 192 0.54 17.42 16.67
N PRO A 193 1.02 16.62 17.64
CA PRO A 193 0.76 15.18 17.66
C PRO A 193 -0.75 14.92 17.65
N CYS A 194 -1.20 14.10 16.69
CA CYS A 194 -2.59 13.67 16.53
C CYS A 194 -3.18 13.02 17.81
N ASP A 195 -2.33 12.55 18.72
CA ASP A 195 -2.69 11.95 20.00
C ASP A 195 -3.35 12.91 21.00
N ALA A 196 -3.28 14.24 20.80
CA ALA A 196 -3.79 15.19 21.78
C ALA A 196 -5.33 15.32 21.80
N ARG A 197 -6.05 14.76 20.82
CA ARG A 197 -7.53 14.87 20.74
C ARG A 197 -8.29 13.73 21.41
N LEU A 198 -7.71 12.53 21.51
CA LEU A 198 -8.42 11.36 22.04
C LEU A 198 -8.37 11.23 23.58
N ARG A 199 -7.61 12.08 24.28
CA ARG A 199 -7.49 12.03 25.75
C ARG A 199 -8.39 13.01 26.52
N ARG A 200 -9.29 13.75 25.86
CA ARG A 200 -10.12 14.77 26.53
C ARG A 200 -11.60 14.42 26.68
N GLU A 201 -12.02 13.22 26.27
CA GLU A 201 -13.39 12.76 26.48
C GLU A 201 -13.38 11.42 27.24
N VAL A 202 -13.05 11.51 28.53
CA VAL A 202 -13.46 10.57 29.59
C VAL A 202 -13.94 11.41 30.77
#